data_AF-A0A0F8YXR8-F1
#
_entry.id   AF-A0A0F8YXR8-F1
#
_cell.length_a   1.000
_cell.length_b   1.000
_cell.length_c   1.000
_cell.angle_alpha   90.00
_cell.angle_beta   90.00
_cell.angle_gamma   90.00
#
_symmetry.space_group_name_H-M   'P 1'
#
loop_
_entity.id
_entity.type
_entity.pdbx_description
1 polymer ?
#
loop_
_entity_poly.entity_id
_entity_poly.type
_entity_poly.pdbx_seq_one_letter_code
_entity_poly.pdbx_strand_id
1 'polypeptide(L)'
;MNRDGKIIFHDFTYPKNLVHRKLWGFYFVILKFVGLFIPSWKEAFKKLPKLIKSSTWVSDYSDAMRENGLKVEQYSLSCDSSAILIGTSKISK
;
A
#
# COMPACT_ATOMS: atom_id res chain seq x y z
N MET A 1 -7.92 -13.74 17.30
CA MET A 1 -8.98 -12.75 17.03
C MET A 1 -10.32 -13.32 17.46
N ASN A 2 -11.29 -12.47 17.78
CA ASN A 2 -12.66 -12.92 18.00
C ASN A 2 -13.22 -13.57 16.72
N ARG A 3 -14.25 -14.41 16.88
CA ARG A 3 -14.96 -15.04 15.75
C ARG A 3 -15.40 -13.99 14.73
N ASP A 4 -15.15 -14.25 13.45
CA ASP A 4 -15.40 -13.35 12.32
C ASP A 4 -14.66 -11.99 12.42
N GLY A 5 -13.62 -11.92 13.26
CA GLY A 5 -12.77 -10.75 13.38
C GLY A 5 -12.04 -10.45 12.06
N LYS A 6 -11.86 -9.15 11.79
CA LYS A 6 -11.19 -8.66 10.58
C LYS A 6 -9.94 -7.86 10.91
N ILE A 7 -8.86 -8.11 10.18
CA ILE A 7 -7.69 -7.22 10.10
C ILE A 7 -7.78 -6.54 8.74
N ILE A 8 -7.65 -5.22 8.72
CA ILE A 8 -7.72 -4.42 7.50
C ILE A 8 -6.44 -3.60 7.41
N PHE A 9 -5.70 -3.80 6.33
CA PHE A 9 -4.59 -2.92 5.94
C PHE A 9 -5.02 -2.09 4.75
N HIS A 10 -4.64 -0.82 4.76
CA HIS A 10 -4.80 0.09 3.63
C HIS A 10 -3.55 0.95 3.54
N ASP A 11 -2.84 0.84 2.42
CA ASP A 11 -1.65 1.63 2.16
C ASP A 11 -1.41 1.77 0.64
N PHE A 12 -0.43 2.61 0.28
CA PHE A 12 0.00 2.82 -1.08
C PHE A 12 0.58 1.56 -1.70
N THR A 13 0.35 1.42 -3.00
CA THR A 13 0.98 0.43 -3.86
C THR A 13 1.61 1.12 -5.04
N TYR A 14 2.60 0.49 -5.66
CA TYR A 14 3.16 1.03 -6.88
C TYR A 14 2.30 0.61 -8.09
N PRO A 15 1.76 1.57 -8.88
CA PRO A 15 0.88 1.24 -10.00
C PRO A 15 1.51 0.26 -10.97
N LYS A 16 0.73 -0.68 -11.52
CA LYS A 16 1.24 -1.67 -12.49
C LYS A 16 1.34 -1.10 -13.90
N ASN A 17 0.38 -0.27 -14.28
CA ASN A 17 0.29 0.33 -15.62
C ASN A 17 1.36 1.42 -15.84
N LEU A 18 2.03 1.38 -17.00
CA LEU A 18 3.11 2.31 -17.37
C LEU A 18 2.67 3.78 -17.44
N VAL A 19 1.46 4.07 -17.91
CA VAL A 19 0.93 5.44 -17.99
C VAL A 19 0.73 6.00 -16.59
N HIS A 20 0.09 5.23 -15.71
CA HIS A 20 -0.11 5.63 -14.32
C HIS A 20 1.22 5.80 -13.60
N ARG A 21 2.22 4.94 -13.83
CA ARG A 21 3.58 5.11 -13.29
C ARG A 21 4.23 6.44 -13.69
N LYS A 22 4.05 6.89 -14.93
CA LYS A 22 4.57 8.19 -15.39
C LYS A 22 3.87 9.36 -14.68
N LEU A 23 2.55 9.32 -14.60
CA LEU A 23 1.77 10.35 -13.91
C LEU A 23 2.15 10.42 -12.42
N TRP A 24 2.32 9.25 -11.80
CA TRP A 24 2.75 9.11 -10.42
C TRP A 24 4.17 9.67 -10.22
N GLY A 25 5.09 9.39 -11.15
CA GLY A 25 6.42 9.98 -11.16
C GLY A 25 6.40 11.51 -11.21
N PHE A 26 5.54 12.09 -12.06
CA PHE A 26 5.34 13.54 -12.15
C PHE A 26 4.80 14.12 -10.83
N TYR A 27 3.81 13.47 -10.22
CA TYR A 27 3.28 13.86 -8.90
C TYR A 27 4.36 13.94 -7.82
N PHE A 28 5.29 12.97 -7.75
CA PHE A 28 6.39 13.02 -6.76
C PHE A 28 7.43 14.10 -7.05
N VAL A 29 7.64 14.49 -8.32
CA VAL A 29 8.48 15.64 -8.65
C VAL A 29 7.87 16.92 -8.08
N ILE A 30 6.55 17.09 -8.23
CA ILE A 30 5.82 18.23 -7.63
C ILE A 30 5.95 18.20 -6.11
N LEU A 31 5.70 17.05 -5.46
CA LEU A 31 5.84 16.94 -4.00
C LEU A 31 7.25 17.30 -3.51
N LYS A 32 8.29 16.85 -4.22
CA LYS A 32 9.67 17.19 -3.90
C LYS A 32 9.92 18.70 -4.00
N PHE A 33 9.31 19.37 -4.99
CA PHE A 33 9.37 20.83 -5.12
C PHE A 33 8.64 21.53 -3.97
N VAL A 34 7.44 21.08 -3.61
CA VAL A 34 6.69 21.58 -2.44
C VAL A 34 7.50 21.40 -1.14
N GLY A 35 8.24 20.30 -1.01
CA GLY A 35 9.15 20.07 0.12
C GLY A 35 10.28 21.08 0.27
N LEU A 36 10.58 21.89 -0.76
CA LEU A 36 11.50 23.02 -0.64
C LEU A 36 10.88 24.18 0.15
N PHE A 37 9.56 24.37 0.05
CA PHE A 37 8.80 25.38 0.77
C PHE A 37 8.34 24.92 2.15
N ILE A 38 8.30 23.60 2.38
CA ILE A 38 7.91 23.00 3.66
C ILE A 38 9.03 22.05 4.15
N PRO A 39 10.09 22.60 4.78
CA PRO A 39 11.31 21.83 5.11
C PRO A 39 11.05 20.59 5.98
N SER A 40 10.04 20.62 6.85
CA SER A 40 9.65 19.48 7.70
C SER A 40 9.20 18.25 6.92
N TRP A 41 8.67 18.43 5.70
CA TRP A 41 8.21 17.33 4.83
C TRP A 41 9.21 16.93 3.76
N LYS A 42 10.31 17.69 3.59
CA LYS A 42 11.31 17.47 2.53
C LYS A 42 11.84 16.05 2.48
N GLU A 43 12.24 15.51 3.63
CA GLU A 43 12.80 14.15 3.70
C GLU A 43 11.73 13.07 3.49
N ALA A 44 10.49 13.30 3.95
CA ALA A 44 9.38 12.41 3.68
C ALA A 44 9.10 12.33 2.17
N PHE A 45 8.94 13.46 1.48
CA PHE A 45 8.70 13.50 0.03
C PHE A 45 9.85 12.94 -0.80
N LYS A 46 11.09 13.04 -0.29
CA LYS A 46 12.28 12.45 -0.94
C LYS A 46 12.30 10.93 -0.81
N LYS A 47 11.93 10.36 0.34
CA LYS A 47 12.05 8.92 0.63
C LYS A 47 10.82 8.11 0.23
N LEU A 48 9.63 8.70 0.36
CA LEU A 48 8.33 8.07 0.10
C LEU A 48 8.23 7.36 -1.27
N PRO A 49 8.64 7.97 -2.41
CA PRO A 49 8.55 7.28 -3.69
C PRO A 49 9.44 6.04 -3.78
N LYS A 50 10.61 6.04 -3.11
CA LYS A 50 11.48 4.85 -3.04
C LYS A 50 10.81 3.76 -2.19
N LEU A 51 10.26 4.14 -1.03
CA LEU A 51 9.58 3.23 -0.11
C LEU A 51 8.41 2.51 -0.78
N ILE A 52 7.53 3.25 -1.47
CA ILE A 52 6.36 2.65 -2.12
C ILE A 52 6.77 1.73 -3.28
N LYS A 53 7.82 2.08 -4.04
CA LYS A 53 8.34 1.25 -5.14
C LYS A 53 8.98 -0.05 -4.65
N SER A 54 9.64 -0.04 -3.49
CA SER A 54 10.30 -1.22 -2.92
C SER A 54 9.38 -2.05 -2.05
N SER A 55 8.17 -1.56 -1.74
CA SER A 55 7.27 -2.25 -0.82
C SER A 55 6.61 -3.46 -1.47
N THR A 56 6.67 -4.58 -0.78
CA THR A 56 6.02 -5.85 -1.12
C THR A 56 4.89 -6.17 -0.13
N TRP A 57 4.45 -5.17 0.65
CA TRP A 57 3.53 -5.38 1.78
C TRP A 57 2.27 -6.19 1.41
N VAL A 58 1.70 -5.95 0.22
CA VAL A 58 0.50 -6.66 -0.21
C VAL A 58 0.74 -8.15 -0.33
N SER A 59 1.86 -8.59 -0.93
CA SER A 59 2.19 -10.02 -0.99
C SER A 59 2.55 -10.54 0.40
N ASP A 60 3.45 -9.85 1.10
CA ASP A 60 4.03 -10.33 2.35
C ASP A 60 2.96 -10.53 3.42
N TYR A 61 2.04 -9.57 3.57
CA TYR A 61 0.95 -9.71 4.52
C TYR A 61 -0.15 -10.65 4.04
N SER A 62 -0.39 -10.76 2.73
CA SER A 62 -1.36 -11.72 2.19
C SER A 62 -0.91 -13.16 2.48
N ASP A 63 0.39 -13.43 2.31
CA ASP A 63 0.97 -14.74 2.58
C ASP A 63 0.99 -15.02 4.09
N ALA A 64 1.45 -14.07 4.91
CA ALA A 64 1.42 -14.20 6.36
C ALA A 64 -0.01 -14.43 6.91
N MET A 65 -1.02 -13.73 6.37
CA MET A 65 -2.42 -13.94 6.76
C MET A 65 -2.92 -15.34 6.40
N ARG A 66 -2.59 -15.84 5.21
CA ARG A 66 -2.98 -17.18 4.75
C ARG A 66 -2.33 -18.28 5.59
N GLU A 67 -1.04 -18.13 5.90
CA GLU A 67 -0.29 -19.04 6.77
C GLU A 67 -0.90 -19.12 8.18
N ASN A 68 -1.48 -18.00 8.65
CA ASN A 68 -2.19 -17.93 9.93
C ASN A 68 -3.69 -18.33 9.83
N GLY A 69 -4.11 -18.94 8.71
CA GLY A 69 -5.46 -19.49 8.54
C GLY A 69 -6.55 -18.45 8.26
N LEU A 70 -6.20 -17.20 7.96
CA LEU A 70 -7.16 -16.16 7.61
C LEU A 70 -7.62 -16.33 6.15
N LYS A 71 -8.89 -16.00 5.88
CA LYS A 71 -9.38 -15.77 4.51
C LYS A 71 -8.94 -14.38 4.09
N VAL A 72 -8.24 -14.27 2.97
CA VAL A 72 -7.68 -13.00 2.48
C VAL A 72 -8.46 -12.49 1.27
N GLU A 73 -8.83 -11.22 1.30
CA GLU A 73 -9.45 -10.46 0.21
C GLU A 73 -8.61 -9.22 -0.08
N GLN A 74 -8.37 -8.92 -1.36
CA GLN A 74 -7.55 -7.79 -1.79
C GLN A 74 -8.31 -6.95 -2.81
N TYR A 75 -8.25 -5.63 -2.65
CA TYR A 75 -8.84 -4.67 -3.57
C TYR A 75 -7.81 -3.63 -3.99
N SER A 76 -7.54 -3.52 -5.28
CA SER A 76 -6.78 -2.40 -5.85
C SER A 76 -7.66 -1.16 -5.98
N LEU A 77 -7.12 0.00 -5.65
CA LEU A 77 -7.81 1.29 -5.72
C LEU A 77 -7.02 2.29 -6.56
N SER A 78 -7.70 3.34 -7.03
CA SER A 78 -7.08 4.51 -7.66
C SER A 78 -6.01 4.16 -8.69
N CYS A 79 -6.35 3.30 -9.66
CA CYS A 79 -5.45 2.83 -10.71
C CYS A 79 -4.19 2.10 -10.17
N ASP A 80 -4.37 1.21 -9.17
CA ASP A 80 -3.32 0.45 -8.48
C ASP A 80 -2.32 1.30 -7.67
N SER A 81 -2.68 2.53 -7.30
CA SER A 81 -1.83 3.39 -6.46
C SER A 81 -2.02 3.16 -4.95
N SER A 82 -3.08 2.47 -4.55
CA SER A 82 -3.26 1.93 -3.21
C SER A 82 -4.02 0.60 -3.26
N ALA A 83 -3.97 -0.13 -2.15
CA ALA A 83 -4.73 -1.35 -1.99
C ALA A 83 -5.33 -1.47 -0.59
N ILE A 84 -6.46 -2.16 -0.50
CA ILE A 84 -7.02 -2.68 0.76
C ILE A 84 -6.77 -4.18 0.81
N LEU A 85 -6.23 -4.66 1.93
CA LEU A 85 -6.06 -6.08 2.23
C LEU A 85 -6.86 -6.42 3.48
N ILE A 86 -7.75 -7.39 3.38
CA ILE A 86 -8.64 -7.82 4.45
C ILE A 86 -8.35 -9.28 4.79
N GLY A 87 -7.96 -9.55 6.02
CA GLY A 87 -7.87 -10.89 6.60
C GLY A 87 -9.05 -11.15 7.53
N THR A 88 -9.83 -12.19 7.28
CA THR A 88 -10.97 -12.60 8.12
C THR A 88 -10.68 -13.94 8.78
N SER A 89 -10.84 -14.03 10.10
CA SER A 89 -10.66 -15.29 10.83
C SER A 89 -11.68 -16.33 10.37
N LYS A 90 -11.22 -17.49 9.89
CA LYS A 90 -12.12 -18.59 9.56
C LYS A 90 -12.67 -19.23 10.82
N ILE A 91 -13.93 -19.67 10.75
CA ILE A 91 -14.54 -20.53 11.77
C ILE A 91 -13.75 -21.84 11.77
N SER A 92 -13.07 -22.17 12.88
CA SER A 92 -12.71 -23.57 13.14
C SER A 92 -14.03 -24.32 13.21
N LYS A 93 -14.27 -25.21 12.25
CA LYS A 93 -15.29 -26.25 12.44
C LYS A 93 -14.88 -27.18 13.57
#